data_AF-A0A7J6TNL0-F1
#
_entry.id   AF-A0A7J6TNL0-F1
#
_cell.length_a   1.000
_cell.length_b   1.000
_cell.length_c   1.000
_cell.angle_alpha   90.00
_cell.angle_beta   90.00
_cell.angle_gamma   90.00
#
_symmetry.space_group_name_H-M   'P 1'
#
loop_
_entity.id
_entity.type
_entity.pdbx_description
1 polymer ?
#
loop_
_entity_poly.entity_id
_entity_poly.type
_entity_poly.pdbx_seq_one_letter_code
_entity_poly.pdbx_strand_id
1 'polypeptide(L)'
;MLTTETTAAMKTEEECQVAFTWCRDFADVSGQCRTKVCIDHKLIENMTLAAFVLAGLALILDIIDMVIFVATPDSVILKSFLNLSSSCIKWVAFGVVLGSGADQFMSDLQSAECFNDDGAALVSSTSSVLTSFLVIMSLSAILSMVMAPTSAYYGGKLVGAPYVSTR
;
A
#
# COMPACT_ATOMS: atom_id res chain seq x y z
N MET A 1 -20.23 -1.21 -18.40
CA MET A 1 -20.95 -1.74 -17.22
C MET A 1 -20.48 -0.94 -16.02
N LEU A 2 -21.17 0.16 -15.71
CA LEU A 2 -21.03 0.84 -14.43
C LEU A 2 -21.99 0.12 -13.47
N THR A 3 -21.46 -0.53 -12.44
CA THR A 3 -22.28 -1.18 -11.42
C THR A 3 -22.94 -0.11 -10.55
N THR A 4 -24.26 -0.23 -10.45
CA THR A 4 -25.24 0.70 -9.86
C THR A 4 -25.40 0.55 -8.34
N GLU A 5 -24.35 0.18 -7.61
CA GLU A 5 -24.44 -0.02 -6.16
C GLU A 5 -23.33 0.78 -5.46
N THR A 6 -23.75 1.46 -4.39
CA THR A 6 -23.01 2.43 -3.56
C THR A 6 -22.78 3.83 -4.14
N THR A 7 -23.84 4.49 -4.62
CA THR A 7 -23.95 5.94 -4.38
C THR A 7 -24.17 6.13 -2.88
N ALA A 8 -23.09 6.32 -2.12
CA ALA A 8 -23.21 6.92 -0.78
C ALA A 8 -23.98 8.23 -0.96
N ALA A 9 -25.19 8.31 -0.41
CA ALA A 9 -26.02 9.49 -0.54
C ALA A 9 -25.28 10.65 0.15
N MET A 10 -24.84 11.64 -0.62
CA MET A 10 -24.27 12.87 -0.05
C MET A 10 -25.34 13.58 0.78
N LYS A 11 -24.91 14.14 1.92
CA LYS A 11 -25.77 14.97 2.76
C LYS A 11 -26.23 16.22 1.99
N THR A 12 -27.36 16.76 2.40
CA THR A 12 -27.94 17.97 1.77
C THR A 12 -27.17 19.24 2.15
N GLU A 13 -27.33 20.31 1.39
CA GLU A 13 -26.62 21.60 1.61
C GLU A 13 -26.86 22.18 3.01
N GLU A 14 -28.03 21.95 3.62
CA GLU A 14 -28.33 22.39 5.00
C GLU A 14 -27.54 21.63 6.07
N GLU A 15 -27.13 20.39 5.81
CA GLU A 15 -26.44 19.53 6.76
C GLU A 15 -24.91 19.71 6.70
N CYS A 16 -24.36 20.13 5.55
CA CYS A 16 -22.94 20.40 5.35
C CYS A 16 -22.58 21.88 5.53
N GLN A 17 -22.82 22.45 6.70
CA GLN A 17 -22.67 23.90 6.92
C GLN A 17 -21.21 24.42 6.86
N VAL A 18 -20.22 23.57 7.13
CA VAL A 18 -18.81 24.02 7.29
C VAL A 18 -17.98 23.86 6.01
N ALA A 19 -18.30 22.89 5.15
CA ALA A 19 -17.44 22.50 4.01
C ALA A 19 -18.20 22.21 2.70
N PHE A 20 -19.39 22.79 2.48
CA PHE A 20 -20.22 22.50 1.29
C PHE A 20 -19.48 22.65 -0.04
N THR A 21 -18.65 23.69 -0.20
CA THR A 21 -17.85 23.91 -1.42
C THR A 21 -16.86 22.78 -1.66
N TRP A 22 -16.20 22.30 -0.61
CA TRP A 22 -15.27 21.19 -0.68
C TRP A 22 -16.01 19.89 -1.04
N CYS A 23 -17.14 19.61 -0.39
CA CYS A 23 -17.97 18.43 -0.68
C CYS A 23 -18.43 18.41 -2.14
N ARG A 24 -18.93 19.55 -2.64
CA ARG A 24 -19.37 19.70 -4.04
C ARG A 24 -18.21 19.50 -5.01
N ASP A 25 -17.04 20.06 -4.69
CA ASP A 25 -15.85 19.98 -5.55
C ASP A 25 -15.24 18.58 -5.55
N PHE A 26 -15.39 17.80 -4.48
CA PHE A 26 -15.06 16.38 -4.39
C PHE A 26 -16.04 15.49 -5.16
N ALA A 27 -17.34 15.78 -5.08
CA ALA A 27 -18.40 15.02 -5.76
C ALA A 27 -18.26 14.99 -7.30
N ASP A 28 -17.62 16.01 -7.87
CA ASP A 28 -17.49 16.24 -9.31
C ASP A 28 -18.79 15.96 -10.09
N VAL A 29 -19.88 16.63 -9.71
CA VAL A 29 -21.22 16.46 -10.32
C VAL A 29 -21.19 16.61 -11.85
N SER A 30 -20.28 17.44 -12.36
CA SER A 30 -20.10 17.68 -13.80
C SER A 30 -19.33 16.57 -14.53
N GLY A 31 -18.60 15.73 -13.81
CA GLY A 31 -17.68 14.70 -14.34
C GLY A 31 -16.44 15.26 -15.04
N GLN A 32 -16.17 16.57 -14.94
CA GLN A 32 -15.07 17.23 -15.66
C GLN A 32 -13.80 17.37 -14.82
N CYS A 33 -13.87 17.11 -13.51
CA CYS A 33 -12.75 17.12 -12.57
C CYS A 33 -11.83 18.35 -12.71
N ARG A 34 -12.44 19.54 -12.76
CA ARG A 34 -11.71 20.82 -12.93
C ARG A 34 -11.23 21.43 -11.61
N THR A 35 -11.78 20.95 -10.50
CA THR A 35 -11.47 21.45 -9.16
C THR A 35 -10.18 20.81 -8.64
N LYS A 36 -9.44 21.54 -7.82
CA LYS A 36 -8.21 21.03 -7.20
C LYS A 36 -8.49 19.76 -6.38
N VAL A 37 -9.58 19.75 -5.62
CA VAL A 37 -9.98 18.61 -4.77
C VAL A 37 -10.19 17.34 -5.60
N CYS A 38 -10.88 17.43 -6.74
CA CYS A 38 -11.07 16.27 -7.62
C CYS A 38 -9.75 15.79 -8.24
N ILE A 39 -8.89 16.72 -8.66
CA ILE A 39 -7.57 16.39 -9.22
C ILE A 39 -6.70 15.68 -8.18
N ASP A 40 -6.68 16.19 -6.95
CA ASP A 40 -5.93 15.60 -5.84
C ASP A 40 -6.49 14.20 -5.49
N HIS A 41 -7.83 14.04 -5.47
CA HIS A 41 -8.47 12.74 -5.29
C HIS A 41 -8.03 11.72 -6.36
N LYS A 42 -8.09 12.09 -7.65
CA LYS A 42 -7.66 11.20 -8.74
C LYS A 42 -6.16 10.89 -8.68
N LEU A 43 -5.34 11.86 -8.28
CA LEU A 43 -3.91 11.62 -8.09
C LEU A 43 -3.69 10.58 -6.99
N ILE A 44 -4.35 10.73 -5.85
CA ILE A 44 -4.25 9.81 -4.71
C ILE A 44 -4.76 8.43 -5.09
N GLU A 45 -5.90 8.33 -5.79
CA GLU A 45 -6.46 7.07 -6.30
C GLU A 45 -5.45 6.35 -7.21
N ASN A 46 -4.86 7.06 -8.17
CA ASN A 46 -3.88 6.48 -9.08
C ASN A 46 -2.58 6.06 -8.36
N MET A 47 -2.10 6.89 -7.42
CA MET A 47 -0.88 6.60 -6.67
C MET A 47 -1.07 5.44 -5.69
N THR A 48 -2.22 5.36 -5.03
CA THR A 48 -2.55 4.23 -4.15
C THR A 48 -2.73 2.95 -4.96
N LEU A 49 -3.39 2.99 -6.12
CA LEU A 49 -3.47 1.84 -7.03
C LEU A 49 -2.08 1.37 -7.47
N ALA A 50 -1.20 2.29 -7.88
CA ALA A 50 0.17 1.97 -8.23
C ALA A 50 0.94 1.35 -7.05
N ALA A 51 0.77 1.88 -5.84
CA ALA A 51 1.37 1.32 -4.63
C ALA A 51 0.86 -0.09 -4.31
N PHE A 52 -0.43 -0.37 -4.50
CA PHE A 52 -0.98 -1.72 -4.36
C PHE A 52 -0.39 -2.70 -5.38
N VAL A 53 -0.24 -2.28 -6.63
CA VAL A 53 0.41 -3.10 -7.67
C VAL A 53 1.87 -3.40 -7.28
N LEU A 54 2.62 -2.40 -6.82
CA LEU A 54 4.00 -2.58 -6.36
C LEU A 54 4.09 -3.49 -5.13
N ALA A 55 3.17 -3.35 -4.16
CA ALA A 55 3.10 -4.22 -3.00
C ALA A 55 2.80 -5.68 -3.39
N GLY A 56 1.91 -5.89 -4.36
CA GLY A 56 1.64 -7.21 -4.92
C GLY A 56 2.86 -7.84 -5.58
N LEU A 57 3.64 -7.05 -6.35
CA LEU A 57 4.90 -7.52 -6.93
C LEU A 57 5.94 -7.88 -5.87
N ALA A 58 6.06 -7.08 -4.80
CA ALA A 58 6.94 -7.40 -3.68
C ALA A 58 6.54 -8.70 -2.97
N LEU A 59 5.24 -8.92 -2.76
CA LEU A 59 4.71 -10.15 -2.18
C LEU A 59 5.05 -11.37 -3.05
N ILE A 60 4.93 -11.26 -4.38
CA ILE A 60 5.30 -12.33 -5.30
C ILE A 60 6.80 -12.66 -5.17
N LEU A 61 7.66 -11.64 -5.05
CA LEU A 61 9.09 -11.86 -4.84
C LEU A 61 9.38 -12.55 -3.50
N ASP A 62 8.65 -12.21 -2.42
CA ASP A 62 8.79 -12.91 -1.13
C ASP A 62 8.38 -14.38 -1.24
N ILE A 63 7.30 -14.68 -1.97
CA ILE A 63 6.84 -16.06 -2.19
C ILE A 63 7.89 -16.83 -3.01
N ILE A 64 8.45 -16.22 -4.05
CA ILE A 64 9.52 -16.82 -4.85
C ILE A 64 10.76 -17.08 -3.99
N ASP A 65 11.16 -16.13 -3.14
CA ASP A 65 12.26 -16.30 -2.21
C ASP A 65 11.99 -17.46 -1.23
N MET A 66 10.78 -17.57 -0.69
CA MET A 66 10.38 -18.69 0.17
C MET A 66 10.47 -20.04 -0.55
N VAL A 67 10.03 -20.12 -1.82
CA VAL A 67 10.13 -21.34 -2.62
C VAL A 67 11.59 -21.71 -2.90
N ILE A 68 12.42 -20.73 -3.29
CA ILE A 68 13.86 -20.92 -3.53
C ILE A 68 14.58 -21.28 -2.24
N PHE A 69 14.17 -20.74 -1.11
CA PHE A 69 14.71 -21.08 0.21
C PHE A 69 14.62 -22.57 0.49
N VAL A 70 13.47 -23.20 0.15
CA VAL A 70 13.22 -24.63 0.32
C VAL A 70 13.85 -25.47 -0.79
N ALA A 71 13.81 -24.99 -2.04
CA ALA A 71 14.25 -25.77 -3.20
C ALA A 71 15.78 -25.81 -3.39
N THR A 72 16.49 -24.71 -3.10
CA THR A 72 17.94 -24.59 -3.33
C THR A 72 18.65 -24.04 -2.09
N PRO A 73 19.10 -24.88 -1.16
CA PRO A 73 19.75 -24.42 0.08
C PRO A 73 21.00 -23.57 -0.19
N ASP A 74 21.79 -23.92 -1.21
CA ASP A 74 23.12 -23.34 -1.47
C ASP A 74 23.11 -22.00 -2.22
N SER A 75 21.95 -21.52 -2.68
CA SER A 75 21.84 -20.31 -3.51
C SER A 75 21.76 -19.02 -2.68
N VAL A 76 22.73 -18.78 -1.79
CA VAL A 76 22.73 -17.68 -0.81
C VAL A 76 22.68 -16.29 -1.47
N ILE A 77 23.38 -16.12 -2.60
CA ILE A 77 23.43 -14.85 -3.35
C ILE A 77 22.05 -14.50 -3.92
N LEU A 78 21.38 -15.49 -4.54
CA LEU A 78 20.06 -15.29 -5.15
C LEU A 78 19.00 -14.93 -4.10
N LYS A 79 18.98 -15.63 -2.96
CA LYS A 79 18.07 -15.34 -1.85
C LYS A 79 18.26 -13.93 -1.30
N SER A 80 19.52 -13.54 -1.08
CA SER A 80 19.86 -12.21 -0.58
C SER A 80 19.43 -11.11 -1.56
N PHE A 81 19.61 -11.34 -2.87
CA PHE A 81 19.19 -10.42 -3.91
C PHE A 81 17.66 -10.27 -3.97
N LEU A 82 16.90 -11.38 -3.98
CA LEU A 82 15.44 -11.35 -4.02
C LEU A 82 14.85 -10.62 -2.80
N ASN A 83 15.35 -10.92 -1.60
CA ASN A 83 14.88 -10.29 -0.39
C ASN A 83 15.22 -8.78 -0.33
N LEU A 84 16.39 -8.38 -0.85
CA LEU A 84 16.77 -6.97 -0.99
C LEU A 84 15.89 -6.25 -2.03
N SER A 85 15.70 -6.85 -3.22
CA SER A 85 14.84 -6.28 -4.27
C SER A 85 13.40 -6.12 -3.80
N SER A 86 12.87 -7.14 -3.11
CA SER A 86 11.55 -7.09 -2.50
C SER A 86 11.44 -5.95 -1.47
N SER A 87 12.40 -5.83 -0.55
CA SER A 87 12.44 -4.72 0.42
C SER A 87 12.49 -3.35 -0.25
N CYS A 88 13.29 -3.17 -1.30
CA CYS A 88 13.34 -1.91 -2.06
C CYS A 88 11.99 -1.54 -2.68
N ILE A 89 11.29 -2.51 -3.30
CA ILE A 89 9.97 -2.27 -3.89
C ILE A 89 8.96 -1.89 -2.80
N LYS A 90 9.00 -2.53 -1.62
CA LYS A 90 8.13 -2.16 -0.50
C LYS A 90 8.37 -0.73 -0.03
N TRP A 91 9.63 -0.30 0.06
CA TRP A 91 9.99 1.08 0.41
C TRP A 91 9.51 2.09 -0.63
N VAL A 92 9.61 1.76 -1.93
CA VAL A 92 9.08 2.61 -3.00
C VAL A 92 7.55 2.71 -2.89
N ALA A 93 6.84 1.60 -2.72
CA ALA A 93 5.38 1.60 -2.55
C ALA A 93 4.95 2.41 -1.32
N PHE A 94 5.65 2.25 -0.19
CA PHE A 94 5.43 3.04 1.02
C PHE A 94 5.66 4.54 0.77
N GLY A 95 6.77 4.89 0.10
CA GLY A 95 7.08 6.27 -0.25
C GLY A 95 6.07 6.91 -1.21
N VAL A 96 5.50 6.15 -2.14
CA VAL A 96 4.43 6.61 -3.05
C VAL A 96 3.17 6.96 -2.27
N VAL A 97 2.75 6.12 -1.31
CA VAL A 97 1.54 6.38 -0.50
C VAL A 97 1.74 7.57 0.44
N LEU A 98 2.90 7.71 1.06
CA LEU A 98 3.20 8.88 1.89
C LEU A 98 3.34 10.15 1.04
N GLY A 99 4.03 10.06 -0.09
CA GLY A 99 4.30 11.19 -0.98
C GLY A 99 3.06 11.70 -1.72
N SER A 100 2.02 10.87 -1.87
CA SER A 100 0.75 11.31 -2.46
C SER A 100 -0.12 12.15 -1.52
N GLY A 101 0.20 12.18 -0.22
CA GLY A 101 -0.61 12.89 0.78
C GLY A 101 -1.93 12.19 1.10
N ALA A 102 -2.02 10.87 0.85
CA ALA A 102 -3.24 10.08 1.08
C ALA A 102 -3.76 10.21 2.53
N ASP A 103 -2.86 10.23 3.52
CA ASP A 103 -3.21 10.37 4.93
C ASP A 103 -3.89 11.71 5.23
N GLN A 104 -3.29 12.81 4.75
CA GLN A 104 -3.84 14.15 4.91
C GLN A 104 -5.19 14.29 4.20
N PHE A 105 -5.31 13.74 2.99
CA PHE A 105 -6.57 13.74 2.26
C PHE A 105 -7.68 12.96 3.00
N MET A 106 -7.36 11.80 3.58
CA MET A 106 -8.34 11.03 4.36
C MET A 106 -8.76 11.77 5.64
N SER A 107 -7.84 12.50 6.28
CA SER A 107 -8.17 13.38 7.40
C SER A 107 -9.09 14.52 6.98
N ASP A 108 -8.78 15.18 5.86
CA ASP A 108 -9.60 16.28 5.31
C ASP A 108 -11.01 15.75 4.94
N LEU A 109 -11.08 14.58 4.32
CA LEU A 109 -12.32 13.88 3.95
C LEU A 109 -13.20 13.54 5.16
N GLN A 110 -12.59 13.09 6.27
CA GLN A 110 -13.31 12.86 7.53
C GLN A 110 -13.80 14.17 8.15
N SER A 111 -12.95 15.22 8.14
CA SER A 111 -13.29 16.51 8.74
C SER A 111 -14.40 17.27 8.00
N ALA A 112 -14.56 17.01 6.70
CA ALA A 112 -15.58 17.66 5.88
C ALA A 112 -16.99 17.08 6.09
N GLU A 113 -17.11 15.88 6.68
CA GLU A 113 -18.37 15.21 7.05
C GLU A 113 -19.46 15.19 5.94
N CYS A 114 -19.04 15.13 4.68
CA CYS A 114 -19.93 15.22 3.51
C CYS A 114 -20.85 14.00 3.29
N PHE A 115 -20.72 12.97 4.11
CA PHE A 115 -21.28 11.64 3.88
C PHE A 115 -22.44 11.35 4.83
N ASN A 116 -23.38 10.52 4.36
CA ASN A 116 -24.31 9.81 5.24
C ASN A 116 -23.55 8.84 6.18
N ASP A 117 -24.24 8.28 7.17
CA ASP A 117 -23.63 7.40 8.18
C ASP A 117 -22.88 6.20 7.54
N ASP A 118 -23.43 5.64 6.46
CA ASP A 118 -22.79 4.55 5.70
C ASP A 118 -21.48 4.99 5.04
N GLY A 119 -21.46 6.15 4.40
CA GLY A 119 -20.26 6.70 3.76
C GLY A 119 -19.21 7.11 4.80
N ALA A 120 -19.64 7.66 5.93
CA ALA A 120 -18.74 7.95 7.05
C ALA A 120 -18.08 6.68 7.61
N ALA A 121 -18.84 5.59 7.75
CA ALA A 121 -18.31 4.29 8.13
C ALA A 121 -17.31 3.74 7.10
N LEU A 122 -17.59 3.91 5.80
CA LEU A 122 -16.69 3.49 4.73
C LEU A 122 -15.36 4.28 4.74
N VAL A 123 -15.42 5.60 4.92
CA VAL A 123 -14.23 6.47 4.99
C VAL A 123 -13.38 6.13 6.21
N SER A 124 -14.01 5.90 7.37
CA SER A 124 -13.33 5.47 8.59
C SER A 124 -12.64 4.12 8.42
N SER A 125 -13.34 3.13 7.84
CA SER A 125 -12.78 1.82 7.52
C SER A 125 -11.60 1.91 6.56
N THR A 126 -11.72 2.71 5.50
CA THR A 126 -10.67 2.91 4.50
C THR A 126 -9.43 3.54 5.10
N SER A 127 -9.58 4.52 5.99
CA SER A 127 -8.47 5.12 6.73
C SER A 127 -7.75 4.08 7.59
N SER A 128 -8.48 3.26 8.34
CA SER A 128 -7.90 2.17 9.14
C SER A 128 -7.14 1.14 8.28
N VAL A 129 -7.66 0.80 7.10
CA VAL A 129 -7.00 -0.10 6.16
C VAL A 129 -5.72 0.52 5.61
N LEU A 130 -5.74 1.81 5.25
CA LEU A 130 -4.57 2.54 4.76
C LEU A 130 -3.45 2.56 5.83
N THR A 131 -3.78 2.88 7.08
CA THR A 131 -2.81 2.86 8.18
C THR A 131 -2.26 1.45 8.40
N SER A 132 -3.12 0.43 8.41
CA SER A 132 -2.71 -0.97 8.57
C SER A 132 -1.77 -1.41 7.44
N PHE A 133 -2.07 -1.03 6.20
CA PHE A 133 -1.23 -1.28 5.04
C PHE A 133 0.17 -0.66 5.22
N LEU A 134 0.25 0.62 5.63
CA LEU A 134 1.53 1.29 5.87
C LEU A 134 2.36 0.62 6.97
N VAL A 135 1.72 0.20 8.07
CA VAL A 135 2.38 -0.53 9.17
C VAL A 135 2.90 -1.89 8.70
N ILE A 136 2.07 -2.68 8.00
CA ILE A 136 2.48 -4.01 7.53
C ILE A 136 3.60 -3.90 6.48
N MET A 137 3.51 -2.95 5.55
CA MET A 137 4.53 -2.73 4.53
C MET A 137 5.87 -2.30 5.14
N SER A 138 5.86 -1.39 6.10
CA SER A 138 7.09 -0.96 6.78
C SER A 138 7.72 -2.09 7.61
N LEU A 139 6.93 -2.82 8.41
CA LEU A 139 7.42 -3.95 9.19
C LEU A 139 7.99 -5.06 8.30
N SER A 140 7.30 -5.42 7.21
CA SER A 140 7.78 -6.43 6.27
C SER A 140 9.04 -5.97 5.53
N ALA A 141 9.15 -4.69 5.15
CA ALA A 141 10.35 -4.15 4.52
C ALA A 141 11.57 -4.20 5.45
N ILE A 142 11.40 -3.84 6.72
CA ILE A 142 12.44 -3.90 7.76
C ILE A 142 12.87 -5.35 7.98
N LEU A 143 11.91 -6.27 8.12
CA LEU A 143 12.20 -7.68 8.33
C LEU A 143 12.97 -8.27 7.14
N SER A 144 12.57 -7.98 5.90
CA SER A 144 13.32 -8.35 4.69
C SER A 144 14.75 -7.81 4.72
N MET A 145 14.95 -6.56 5.14
CA MET A 145 16.28 -5.94 5.24
C MET A 145 17.18 -6.62 6.28
N VAL A 146 16.63 -7.08 7.41
CA VAL A 146 17.37 -7.77 8.47
C VAL A 146 17.64 -9.23 8.10
N MET A 147 16.71 -9.88 7.41
CA MET A 147 16.85 -11.27 6.98
C MET A 147 17.90 -11.42 5.88
N ALA A 148 18.05 -10.46 4.95
CA ALA A 148 19.05 -10.54 3.88
C ALA A 148 20.51 -10.77 4.38
N PRO A 149 21.10 -9.94 5.27
CA PRO A 149 22.44 -10.17 5.79
C PRO A 149 22.53 -11.39 6.69
N THR A 150 21.46 -11.72 7.42
CA THR A 150 21.40 -12.91 8.27
C THR A 150 21.50 -14.18 7.43
N SER A 151 20.72 -14.27 6.35
CA SER A 151 20.78 -15.36 5.37
C SER A 151 22.14 -15.44 4.68
N ALA A 152 22.75 -14.29 4.34
CA ALA A 152 24.09 -14.26 3.78
C ALA A 152 25.15 -14.80 4.76
N TYR A 153 25.10 -14.37 6.03
CA TYR A 153 26.09 -14.70 7.04
C TYR A 153 26.01 -16.16 7.52
N TYR A 154 24.79 -16.65 7.77
CA TYR A 154 24.58 -18.02 8.28
C TYR A 154 24.43 -19.04 7.17
N GLY A 155 23.82 -18.68 6.03
CA GLY A 155 23.67 -19.58 4.88
C GLY A 155 25.00 -19.98 4.25
N GLY A 156 25.96 -19.05 4.18
CA GLY A 156 27.29 -19.34 3.65
C GLY A 156 28.15 -20.26 4.52
N LYS A 157 27.88 -20.36 5.83
CA LYS A 157 28.67 -21.18 6.76
C LYS A 157 28.27 -22.67 6.78
N LEU A 158 27.12 -23.03 6.21
CA LEU A 158 26.71 -24.42 6.03
C LEU A 158 27.38 -25.06 4.80
N VAL A 159 27.78 -24.25 3.82
CA VAL A 159 28.54 -24.66 2.64
C VAL A 159 30.02 -24.76 3.02
N GLY A 160 30.45 -25.94 3.48
CA GLY A 160 31.86 -26.19 3.85
C GLY A 160 32.07 -26.91 5.18
N ALA A 161 31.01 -27.25 5.92
CA ALA A 161 31.14 -28.16 7.04
C ALA A 161 31.49 -29.57 6.52
N PRO A 162 32.53 -30.26 7.07
CA PRO A 162 33.12 -31.48 6.50
C PRO A 162 32.20 -32.72 6.48
N TYR A 163 30.94 -32.60 6.91
CA TYR A 163 29.95 -33.68 6.95
C TYR A 163 28.83 -33.54 5.91
N VAL A 164 28.79 -32.45 5.13
CA VAL A 164 27.80 -32.25 4.08
C VAL A 164 28.40 -32.72 2.76
N SER A 165 28.24 -34.00 2.47
CA SER A 165 28.64 -34.59 1.19
C SER A 165 27.86 -33.94 0.05
N THR A 166 28.54 -33.16 -0.79
CA THR A 166 28.04 -32.76 -2.11
C THR A 166 27.84 -34.01 -2.96
N ARG A 167 26.60 -34.46 -3.09
CA ARG A 167 26.17 -35.45 -4.07
C ARG A 167 25.23 -34.79 -5.06
#